data_AF-A0A8B4VGK3-F1
#
_entry.id   AF-A0A8B4VGK3-F1
#
_cell.length_a   1.000
_cell.length_b   1.000
_cell.length_c   1.000
_cell.angle_alpha   90.00
_cell.angle_beta   90.00
_cell.angle_gamma   90.00
#
_symmetry.space_group_name_H-M   'P 1'
#
loop_
_entity.id
_entity.type
_entity.pdbx_description
1 polymer ?
#
loop_
_entity_poly.entity_id
_entity_poly.type
_entity_poly.pdbx_seq_one_letter_code
_entity_poly.pdbx_strand_id
1 'polypeptide(L)'
;MENKIEKKTKQRKGWIKILTEYEKSIFDNMLNEATIAKGKKLKPKERREVMFKSRDIVRALREANSIKNNKDNVVPEQKIVSEVDVSDDIKVKKERKPRVRNIDNYGRLRKVSLSERNFLNDAVSEATEVKKSRLTDEERRKVLCVAREQIRSQRKANQIKSVRTKEKHSEVFEWKRPETFRR
;
A
#
# COMPACT_ATOMS: atom_id res chain seq x y z
N MET A 1 38.77 -23.54 10.51
CA MET A 1 37.77 -23.63 9.43
C MET A 1 37.26 -22.22 9.15
N GLU A 2 37.78 -21.59 8.11
CA GLU A 2 37.44 -20.22 7.75
C GLU A 2 36.08 -20.17 7.05
N ASN A 3 35.15 -19.42 7.64
CA ASN A 3 33.83 -19.17 7.07
C ASN A 3 33.97 -18.36 5.77
N LYS A 4 33.94 -19.06 4.62
CA LYS A 4 33.74 -18.46 3.30
C LYS A 4 32.34 -17.85 3.25
N ILE A 5 32.20 -16.61 3.75
CA ILE A 5 30.99 -15.82 3.58
C ILE A 5 30.84 -15.57 2.07
N GLU A 6 29.88 -16.27 1.47
CA GLU A 6 29.49 -16.14 0.07
C GLU A 6 29.36 -14.66 -0.30
N LYS A 7 30.25 -14.17 -1.17
CA LYS A 7 30.11 -12.86 -1.81
C LYS A 7 28.98 -12.94 -2.83
N LYS A 8 27.73 -13.01 -2.35
CA LYS A 8 26.56 -12.74 -3.19
C LYS A 8 26.70 -11.31 -3.66
N THR A 9 26.99 -11.13 -4.94
CA THR A 9 27.06 -9.84 -5.62
C THR A 9 25.65 -9.26 -5.64
N LYS A 10 25.25 -8.65 -4.51
CA LYS A 10 23.97 -7.97 -4.37
C LYS A 10 23.86 -6.96 -5.50
N GLN A 11 22.88 -7.15 -6.39
CA GLN A 11 22.57 -6.19 -7.43
C GLN A 11 22.43 -4.81 -6.79
N ARG A 12 23.14 -3.82 -7.33
CA ARG A 12 23.17 -2.46 -6.76
C ARG A 12 21.78 -1.85 -6.94
N LYS A 13 21.00 -1.82 -5.85
CA LYS A 13 19.70 -1.13 -5.81
C LYS A 13 19.90 0.37 -6.13
N GLY A 14 18.88 1.06 -6.63
CA GLY A 14 18.95 2.48 -7.06
C GLY A 14 19.28 3.50 -5.95
N TRP A 15 19.32 4.79 -6.27
CA TRP A 15 19.53 5.86 -5.28
C TRP A 15 18.27 6.12 -4.42
N ILE A 16 18.44 6.58 -3.18
CA ILE A 16 17.33 6.92 -2.28
C ILE A 16 16.88 8.36 -2.60
N LYS A 17 15.60 8.54 -2.97
CA LYS A 17 15.07 9.85 -3.38
C LYS A 17 14.75 10.78 -2.21
N ILE A 18 14.28 10.23 -1.09
CA ILE A 18 13.85 11.00 0.08
C ILE A 18 14.69 10.52 1.26
N LEU A 19 15.53 11.40 1.80
CA LEU A 19 16.36 11.16 2.98
C LEU A 19 15.89 12.07 4.11
N THR A 20 15.78 11.52 5.32
CA THR A 20 15.54 12.31 6.53
C THR A 20 16.82 13.08 6.92
N GLU A 21 16.71 14.08 7.78
CA GLU A 21 17.87 14.85 8.26
C GLU A 21 18.90 13.95 8.96
N TYR A 22 18.42 13.01 9.78
CA TYR A 22 19.26 11.98 10.39
C TYR A 22 19.95 11.08 9.36
N GLU A 23 19.26 10.71 8.28
CA GLU A 23 19.89 9.90 7.24
C GLU A 23 20.94 10.70 6.46
N LYS A 24 20.72 12.01 6.25
CA LYS A 24 21.72 12.90 5.64
C LYS A 24 22.98 12.99 6.49
N SER A 25 22.85 13.11 7.81
CA SER A 25 24.01 13.15 8.71
C SER A 25 24.86 11.88 8.66
N ILE A 26 24.26 10.70 8.39
CA ILE A 26 25.02 9.47 8.17
C ILE A 26 25.93 9.59 6.93
N PHE A 27 25.46 10.22 5.85
CA PHE A 27 26.31 10.44 4.67
C PHE A 27 27.45 11.41 4.99
N ASP A 28 27.16 12.52 5.65
CA ASP A 28 28.16 13.54 5.96
C ASP A 28 29.21 13.01 6.94
N ASN A 29 28.81 12.28 7.99
CA ASN A 29 29.72 11.66 8.94
C ASN A 29 30.66 10.66 8.25
N MET A 30 30.11 9.74 7.45
CA MET A 30 30.91 8.75 6.72
C MET A 30 31.87 9.39 5.72
N LEU A 31 31.46 10.48 5.07
CA LEU A 31 32.32 11.24 4.18
C LEU A 31 33.45 11.93 4.95
N ASN A 32 33.14 12.54 6.09
CA ASN A 32 34.11 13.20 6.97
C ASN A 32 35.13 12.19 7.52
N GLU A 33 34.67 11.07 8.06
CA GLU A 33 35.52 9.96 8.55
C GLU A 33 36.45 9.46 7.44
N ALA A 34 35.94 9.28 6.22
CA ALA A 34 36.76 8.83 5.10
C ALA A 34 37.80 9.88 4.67
N THR A 35 37.48 11.18 4.72
CA THR A 35 38.48 12.24 4.49
C THR A 35 39.55 12.28 5.59
N ILE A 36 39.16 12.12 6.85
CA ILE A 36 40.08 12.10 8.00
C ILE A 36 41.01 10.89 7.88
N ALA A 37 40.45 9.70 7.63
CA ALA A 37 41.23 8.47 7.47
C ALA A 37 42.22 8.53 6.30
N LYS A 38 41.87 9.28 5.23
CA LYS A 38 42.77 9.49 4.09
C LYS A 38 43.79 10.62 4.34
N GLY A 39 43.51 11.55 5.24
CA GLY A 39 44.30 12.77 5.46
C GLY A 39 44.33 13.74 4.28
N LYS A 40 43.55 13.49 3.22
CA LYS A 40 43.48 14.27 1.98
C LYS A 40 42.06 14.25 1.42
N LYS A 41 41.73 15.21 0.55
CA LYS A 41 40.43 15.27 -0.13
C LYS A 41 40.16 13.97 -0.92
N LEU A 42 38.95 13.43 -0.77
CA LEU A 42 38.52 12.22 -1.47
C LEU A 42 38.41 12.49 -2.98
N LYS A 43 38.90 11.54 -3.79
CA LYS A 43 38.69 11.56 -5.24
C LYS A 43 37.21 11.26 -5.55
N PRO A 44 36.66 11.70 -6.70
CA PRO A 44 35.26 11.46 -7.05
C PRO A 44 34.84 9.98 -6.99
N LYS A 45 35.73 9.05 -7.38
CA LYS A 45 35.48 7.60 -7.33
C LYS A 45 35.33 7.09 -5.89
N GLU A 46 36.24 7.48 -5.01
CA GLU A 46 36.23 7.09 -3.60
C GLU A 46 35.02 7.69 -2.87
N ARG A 47 34.73 8.97 -3.13
CA ARG A 47 33.55 9.65 -2.58
C ARG A 47 32.27 8.92 -2.99
N ARG A 48 32.19 8.44 -4.23
CA ARG A 48 31.07 7.64 -4.74
C ARG A 48 30.96 6.28 -4.03
N GLU A 49 32.08 5.62 -3.74
CA GLU A 49 32.09 4.38 -2.97
C GLU A 49 31.62 4.56 -1.53
N VAL A 50 32.10 5.60 -0.85
CA VAL A 50 31.65 5.96 0.50
C VAL A 50 30.14 6.23 0.49
N MET A 51 29.65 7.02 -0.46
CA MET A 51 28.21 7.26 -0.63
C MET A 51 27.41 5.97 -0.85
N PHE A 52 27.94 4.99 -1.60
CA PHE A 52 27.25 3.71 -1.76
C PHE A 52 27.20 2.90 -0.47
N LYS A 53 28.28 2.90 0.32
CA LYS A 53 28.29 2.25 1.65
C LYS A 53 27.28 2.91 2.60
N SER A 54 27.29 4.24 2.69
CA SER A 54 26.32 4.99 3.52
C SER A 54 24.88 4.70 3.14
N ARG A 55 24.59 4.61 1.83
CA ARG A 55 23.27 4.24 1.33
C ARG A 55 22.85 2.84 1.77
N ASP A 56 23.76 1.88 1.71
CA ASP A 56 23.47 0.50 2.10
C ASP A 56 23.21 0.39 3.62
N ILE A 57 23.89 1.21 4.43
CA ILE A 57 23.60 1.36 5.87
C ILE A 57 22.20 1.94 6.10
N VAL A 58 21.85 3.04 5.42
CA VAL A 58 20.51 3.66 5.55
C VAL A 58 19.40 2.67 5.17
N ARG A 59 19.62 1.86 4.13
CA ARG A 59 18.68 0.78 3.76
C ARG A 59 18.52 -0.26 4.87
N ALA A 60 19.64 -0.71 5.46
CA ALA A 60 19.60 -1.66 6.56
C ALA A 60 18.86 -1.10 7.78
N LEU A 61 19.05 0.19 8.10
CA LEU A 61 18.32 0.87 9.18
C LEU A 61 16.81 0.94 8.91
N ARG A 62 16.40 1.25 7.67
CA ARG A 62 14.98 1.24 7.28
C ARG A 62 14.37 -0.15 7.34
N GLU A 63 15.09 -1.16 6.86
CA GLU A 63 14.67 -2.57 6.92
C GLU A 63 14.50 -3.01 8.38
N ALA A 64 15.45 -2.68 9.27
CA ALA A 64 15.37 -2.96 10.69
C ALA A 64 14.18 -2.25 11.38
N ASN A 65 13.97 -0.96 11.09
CA ASN A 65 12.85 -0.20 11.64
C ASN A 65 11.50 -0.70 11.12
N SER A 66 11.42 -1.14 9.86
CA SER A 66 10.22 -1.78 9.31
C SER A 66 9.90 -3.10 10.02
N ILE A 67 10.92 -3.88 10.40
CA ILE A 67 10.73 -5.14 11.14
C ILE A 67 10.27 -4.86 12.57
N LYS A 68 10.82 -3.85 13.25
CA LYS A 68 10.38 -3.44 14.59
C LYS A 68 8.89 -3.08 14.61
N ASN A 69 8.46 -2.19 13.71
CA ASN A 69 7.05 -1.81 13.59
C ASN A 69 6.10 -2.97 13.24
N ASN A 70 6.61 -4.04 12.62
CA ASN A 70 5.82 -5.25 12.33
C ASN A 70 5.78 -6.23 13.52
N LYS A 71 6.81 -6.26 14.39
CA LYS A 71 6.82 -7.06 15.62
C LYS A 71 5.89 -6.48 16.69
N ASP A 72 5.81 -5.16 16.78
CA ASP A 72 4.95 -4.47 17.75
C ASP A 72 3.44 -4.56 17.40
N ASN A 73 3.08 -5.18 16.26
CA ASN A 73 1.69 -5.46 15.85
C ASN A 73 1.28 -6.93 16.07
N VAL A 74 2.14 -7.78 16.63
CA VAL A 74 1.76 -9.13 17.06
C VAL A 74 1.29 -9.04 18.51
N VAL A 75 -0.02 -8.92 18.68
CA VAL A 75 -0.72 -9.00 19.96
C VAL A 75 -0.40 -10.34 20.64
N PRO A 76 0.13 -10.37 21.88
CA PRO A 76 0.02 -11.51 22.75
C PRO A 76 -1.23 -11.37 23.62
N GLU A 77 -2.00 -12.45 23.71
CA GLU A 77 -3.22 -12.56 24.50
C GLU A 77 -2.96 -12.38 26.01
N GLN A 78 -3.82 -11.57 26.62
CA GLN A 78 -4.29 -11.58 28.02
C GLN A 78 -3.27 -11.48 29.18
N LYS A 79 -3.34 -10.34 29.89
CA LYS A 79 -3.48 -10.35 31.36
C LYS A 79 -4.13 -9.06 31.87
N ILE A 80 -5.28 -9.21 32.51
CA ILE A 80 -5.94 -8.19 33.33
C ILE A 80 -5.10 -8.01 34.61
N VAL A 81 -4.95 -6.76 35.10
CA VAL A 81 -5.08 -6.30 36.51
C VAL A 81 -4.58 -4.85 36.66
N SER A 82 -5.53 -4.00 37.05
CA SER A 82 -5.54 -2.77 37.90
C SER A 82 -4.46 -1.66 37.85
N GLU A 83 -5.01 -0.44 37.71
CA GLU A 83 -4.83 0.79 38.54
C GLU A 83 -3.61 1.72 38.39
N VAL A 84 -3.94 2.99 38.04
CA VAL A 84 -3.51 4.27 38.67
C VAL A 84 -2.03 4.66 38.43
N ASP A 85 -1.62 5.83 37.92
CA ASP A 85 -2.19 7.18 37.77
C ASP A 85 -1.30 8.03 36.81
N VAL A 86 -1.77 9.27 36.54
CA VAL A 86 -1.01 10.49 36.12
C VAL A 86 -0.97 10.84 34.62
N SER A 87 -1.91 11.74 34.28
CA SER A 87 -1.88 12.89 33.37
C SER A 87 -0.83 13.00 32.25
N ASP A 88 -1.30 13.31 31.04
CA ASP A 88 -0.99 14.58 30.36
C ASP A 88 -1.81 14.76 29.06
N ASP A 89 -2.53 15.87 28.99
CA ASP A 89 -3.00 16.59 27.79
C ASP A 89 -3.53 15.77 26.59
N ILE A 90 -4.78 15.32 26.72
CA ILE A 90 -5.57 14.89 25.55
C ILE A 90 -5.95 16.13 24.72
N LYS A 91 -5.04 16.57 23.85
CA LYS A 91 -5.42 17.34 22.66
C LYS A 91 -6.41 16.49 21.88
N VAL A 92 -7.70 16.82 21.99
CA VAL A 92 -8.78 16.28 21.16
C VAL A 92 -8.39 16.49 19.70
N LYS A 93 -7.81 15.45 19.10
CA LYS A 93 -7.51 15.41 17.67
C LYS A 93 -8.87 15.47 16.99
N LYS A 94 -9.22 16.64 16.43
CA LYS A 94 -10.34 16.81 15.51
C LYS A 94 -10.46 15.53 14.68
N GLU A 95 -11.59 14.86 14.79
CA GLU A 95 -11.84 13.62 14.07
C GLU A 95 -11.46 13.83 12.60
N ARG A 96 -10.42 13.11 12.16
CA ARG A 96 -10.01 13.16 10.77
C ARG A 96 -11.20 12.65 9.97
N LYS A 97 -11.81 13.53 9.16
CA LYS A 97 -12.83 13.16 8.16
C LYS A 97 -12.44 11.81 7.54
N PRO A 98 -13.36 10.84 7.42
CA PRO A 98 -13.02 9.55 6.84
C PRO A 98 -12.40 9.83 5.47
N ARG A 99 -11.10 9.50 5.33
CA ARG A 99 -10.42 9.59 4.04
C ARG A 99 -11.31 8.83 3.08
N VAL A 100 -11.82 9.52 2.06
CA VAL A 100 -12.69 8.91 1.07
C VAL A 100 -11.83 7.92 0.26
N ARG A 101 -11.70 6.69 0.77
CA ARG A 101 -10.70 5.71 0.30
C ARG A 101 -11.11 5.05 -1.01
N ASN A 102 -12.36 5.27 -1.45
CA ASN A 102 -13.00 4.55 -2.55
C ASN A 102 -13.69 5.47 -3.58
N ILE A 103 -13.21 6.70 -3.80
CA ILE A 103 -13.62 7.42 -5.01
C ILE A 103 -12.56 7.19 -6.08
N ASP A 104 -13.00 6.62 -7.20
CA ASP A 104 -12.23 6.50 -8.43
C ASP A 104 -12.07 7.88 -9.08
N ASN A 105 -11.23 8.73 -8.48
CA ASN A 105 -10.87 10.01 -9.05
C ASN A 105 -10.19 9.75 -10.42
N TYR A 106 -10.76 10.32 -11.49
CA TYR A 106 -10.20 10.38 -12.86
C TYR A 106 -10.27 9.10 -13.73
N GLY A 107 -11.31 8.29 -13.60
CA GLY A 107 -11.55 7.19 -14.56
C GLY A 107 -10.66 5.95 -14.38
N ARG A 108 -9.73 5.97 -13.41
CA ARG A 108 -8.86 4.85 -13.09
C ARG A 108 -9.31 4.17 -11.80
N LEU A 109 -9.66 2.88 -11.90
CA LEU A 109 -9.99 2.05 -10.74
C LEU A 109 -8.76 1.93 -9.83
N ARG A 110 -8.89 2.38 -8.57
CA ARG A 110 -7.76 2.45 -7.63
C ARG A 110 -7.39 1.09 -7.03
N LYS A 111 -8.39 0.23 -6.84
CA LYS A 111 -8.24 -1.16 -6.42
C LYS A 111 -8.96 -2.02 -7.46
N VAL A 112 -8.27 -2.98 -8.04
CA VAL A 112 -8.81 -3.93 -9.03
C VAL A 112 -8.52 -5.31 -8.48
N SER A 113 -9.57 -6.11 -8.29
CA SER A 113 -9.45 -7.53 -7.91
C SER A 113 -8.82 -8.33 -9.04
N LEU A 114 -8.38 -9.57 -8.76
CA LEU A 114 -7.76 -10.43 -9.78
C LEU A 114 -8.72 -10.69 -10.95
N SER A 115 -9.99 -10.96 -10.67
CA SER A 115 -11.02 -11.19 -11.69
C SER A 115 -11.26 -9.94 -12.54
N GLU A 116 -11.39 -8.77 -11.93
CA GLU A 116 -11.53 -7.50 -12.65
C GLU A 116 -10.28 -7.18 -13.49
N ARG A 117 -9.09 -7.61 -13.06
CA ARG A 117 -7.86 -7.43 -13.81
C ARG A 117 -7.80 -8.34 -15.02
N ASN A 118 -8.22 -9.60 -14.88
CA ASN A 118 -8.36 -10.52 -15.98
C ASN A 118 -9.36 -9.99 -16.99
N PHE A 119 -10.53 -9.52 -16.54
CA PHE A 119 -11.54 -8.88 -17.40
C PHE A 119 -10.98 -7.71 -18.23
N LEU A 120 -10.16 -6.84 -17.62
CA LEU A 120 -9.52 -5.74 -18.36
C LEU A 120 -8.50 -6.23 -19.40
N ASN A 121 -7.81 -7.33 -19.13
CA ASN A 121 -6.88 -7.93 -20.08
C ASN A 121 -7.63 -8.63 -21.22
N ASP A 122 -8.69 -9.37 -20.88
CA ASP A 122 -9.55 -10.08 -21.83
C ASP A 122 -10.19 -9.10 -22.81
N ALA A 123 -10.74 -7.98 -22.32
CA ALA A 123 -11.30 -6.93 -23.18
C ALA A 123 -10.27 -6.33 -24.16
N VAL A 124 -9.00 -6.21 -23.74
CA VAL A 124 -7.93 -5.75 -24.64
C VAL A 124 -7.56 -6.85 -25.64
N SER A 125 -7.52 -8.11 -25.20
CA SER A 125 -7.26 -9.27 -26.05
C SER A 125 -8.33 -9.43 -27.14
N GLU A 126 -9.61 -9.38 -26.77
CA GLU A 126 -10.74 -9.42 -27.70
C GLU A 126 -10.67 -8.27 -28.70
N ALA A 127 -10.35 -7.06 -28.24
CA ALA A 127 -10.20 -5.92 -29.14
C ALA A 127 -9.00 -6.09 -30.11
N THR A 128 -7.90 -6.73 -29.69
CA THR A 128 -6.80 -7.07 -30.61
C THR A 128 -7.17 -8.15 -31.61
N GLU A 129 -7.94 -9.15 -31.19
CA GLU A 129 -8.45 -10.23 -32.05
C GLU A 129 -9.38 -9.67 -33.12
N VAL A 130 -10.35 -8.83 -32.73
CA VAL A 130 -11.30 -8.18 -33.65
C VAL A 130 -10.58 -7.32 -34.68
N LYS A 131 -9.57 -6.57 -34.24
CA LYS A 131 -8.76 -5.73 -35.14
C LYS A 131 -7.81 -6.55 -36.02
N LYS A 132 -7.45 -7.78 -35.61
CA LYS A 132 -6.41 -8.64 -36.20
C LYS A 132 -5.02 -7.99 -36.26
N SER A 133 -4.82 -6.90 -35.52
CA SER A 133 -3.57 -6.13 -35.48
C SER A 133 -3.37 -5.55 -34.08
N ARG A 134 -2.17 -5.04 -33.80
CA ARG A 134 -1.91 -4.32 -32.55
C ARG A 134 -2.83 -3.09 -32.42
N LEU A 135 -3.41 -2.91 -31.23
CA LEU A 135 -4.19 -1.73 -30.88
C LEU A 135 -3.27 -0.51 -30.75
N THR A 136 -3.73 0.64 -31.21
CA THR A 136 -3.08 1.92 -30.90
C THR A 136 -3.36 2.30 -29.45
N ASP A 137 -2.53 3.20 -28.89
CA ASP A 137 -2.70 3.61 -27.48
C ASP A 137 -4.06 4.28 -27.22
N GLU A 138 -4.59 4.99 -28.20
CA GLU A 138 -5.91 5.64 -28.11
C GLU A 138 -7.05 4.61 -28.12
N GLU A 139 -7.01 3.63 -29.01
CA GLU A 139 -8.00 2.55 -29.06
C GLU A 139 -7.98 1.75 -27.77
N ARG A 140 -6.78 1.37 -27.31
CA ARG A 140 -6.60 0.67 -26.04
C ARG A 140 -7.15 1.49 -24.87
N ARG A 141 -6.96 2.81 -24.88
CA ARG A 141 -7.51 3.71 -23.87
C ARG A 141 -9.04 3.74 -23.91
N LYS A 142 -9.67 3.77 -25.08
CA LYS A 142 -11.13 3.72 -25.25
C LYS A 142 -11.70 2.40 -24.74
N VAL A 143 -11.14 1.25 -25.16
CA VAL A 143 -11.55 -0.09 -24.71
C VAL A 143 -11.48 -0.20 -23.19
N LEU A 144 -10.35 0.20 -22.61
CA LEU A 144 -10.18 0.17 -21.15
C LEU A 144 -11.10 1.15 -20.42
N CYS A 145 -11.56 2.23 -21.06
CA CYS A 145 -12.52 3.15 -20.44
C CYS A 145 -13.88 2.46 -20.28
N VAL A 146 -14.39 1.85 -21.36
CA VAL A 146 -15.66 1.12 -21.37
C VAL A 146 -15.65 -0.04 -20.38
N ALA A 147 -14.59 -0.86 -20.40
CA ALA A 147 -14.47 -2.00 -19.50
C ALA A 147 -14.43 -1.58 -18.01
N ARG A 148 -13.79 -0.44 -17.70
CA ARG A 148 -13.80 0.11 -16.33
C ARG A 148 -15.16 0.63 -15.89
N GLU A 149 -15.94 1.21 -16.81
CA GLU A 149 -17.31 1.63 -16.53
C GLU A 149 -18.23 0.45 -16.23
N GLN A 150 -18.05 -0.67 -16.92
CA GLN A 150 -18.77 -1.91 -16.62
C GLN A 150 -18.45 -2.43 -15.21
N ILE A 151 -17.18 -2.45 -14.83
CA ILE A 151 -16.77 -2.82 -13.46
C ILE A 151 -17.42 -1.90 -12.42
N ARG A 152 -17.45 -0.58 -12.66
CA ARG A 152 -18.12 0.38 -11.75
C ARG A 152 -19.61 0.09 -11.61
N SER A 153 -20.27 -0.17 -12.73
CA SER A 153 -21.70 -0.49 -12.76
C SER A 153 -21.99 -1.77 -11.98
N GLN A 154 -21.15 -2.80 -12.16
CA GLN A 154 -21.27 -4.06 -11.44
C GLN A 154 -21.06 -3.88 -9.92
N ARG A 155 -20.09 -3.07 -9.51
CA ARG A 155 -19.87 -2.77 -8.08
C ARG A 155 -21.06 -2.06 -7.46
N LYS A 156 -21.60 -1.06 -8.15
CA LYS A 156 -22.80 -0.34 -7.68
C LYS A 156 -23.99 -1.30 -7.56
N ALA A 157 -24.19 -2.18 -8.53
CA ALA A 157 -25.23 -3.20 -8.49
C ALA A 157 -25.04 -4.17 -7.31
N ASN A 158 -23.81 -4.66 -7.08
CA ASN A 158 -23.49 -5.55 -5.97
C ASN A 158 -23.69 -4.87 -4.62
N GLN A 159 -23.35 -3.58 -4.50
CA GLN A 159 -23.61 -2.79 -3.30
C GLN A 159 -25.12 -2.72 -3.02
N ILE A 160 -25.94 -2.35 -4.01
CA ILE A 160 -27.40 -2.29 -3.88
C ILE A 160 -27.98 -3.66 -3.50
N LYS A 161 -27.52 -4.74 -4.14
CA LYS A 161 -27.95 -6.12 -3.81
C LYS A 161 -27.64 -6.45 -2.35
N SER A 162 -26.43 -6.14 -1.88
CA SER A 162 -26.03 -6.42 -0.49
C SER A 162 -26.79 -5.61 0.55
N VAL A 163 -27.21 -4.39 0.22
CA VAL A 163 -28.09 -3.57 1.08
C VAL A 163 -29.48 -4.18 1.15
N ARG A 164 -30.10 -4.51 0.01
CA ARG A 164 -31.42 -5.14 -0.05
C ARG A 164 -31.48 -6.48 0.70
N THR A 165 -30.43 -7.29 0.62
CA THR A 165 -30.39 -8.56 1.37
C THR A 165 -30.38 -8.32 2.88
N LYS A 166 -29.69 -7.28 3.36
CA LYS A 166 -29.69 -6.93 4.78
C LYS A 166 -31.07 -6.46 5.25
N GLU A 167 -31.74 -5.63 4.46
CA GLU A 167 -33.12 -5.16 4.72
C GLU A 167 -34.10 -6.34 4.83
N LYS A 168 -34.03 -7.30 3.89
CA LYS A 168 -34.85 -8.53 3.93
C LYS A 168 -34.60 -9.39 5.17
N HIS A 169 -33.36 -9.46 5.65
CA HIS A 169 -33.04 -10.24 6.85
C HIS A 169 -33.41 -9.50 8.15
N SER A 170 -33.53 -8.17 8.13
CA SER A 170 -33.99 -7.39 9.29
C SER A 170 -35.51 -7.37 9.44
N GLU A 171 -36.25 -7.55 8.35
CA GLU A 171 -37.70 -7.76 8.42
C GLU A 171 -37.98 -9.19 8.90
N VAL A 172 -38.08 -9.36 10.22
CA VAL A 172 -38.68 -10.56 10.81
C VAL A 172 -40.13 -10.58 10.36
N PHE A 173 -40.45 -11.48 9.43
CA PHE A 173 -41.80 -11.67 8.96
C PHE A 173 -42.66 -12.20 10.12
N GLU A 174 -43.40 -11.30 10.77
CA GLU A 174 -44.38 -11.67 11.77
C GLU A 174 -45.66 -12.14 11.10
N TRP A 175 -45.94 -13.44 11.17
CA TRP A 175 -47.19 -14.02 10.69
C TRP A 175 -48.34 -13.56 11.60
N LYS A 176 -49.05 -12.51 11.21
CA LYS A 176 -50.27 -12.09 11.91
C LYS A 176 -51.45 -12.93 11.44
N ARG A 177 -52.11 -13.62 12.37
CA ARG A 177 -53.36 -14.34 12.10
C ARG A 177 -54.40 -13.33 11.57
N PRO A 178 -55.10 -13.61 10.45
CA PRO A 178 -56.11 -12.71 9.92
C PRO A 178 -57.19 -12.42 10.97
N GLU A 179 -57.55 -11.15 11.10
CA GLU A 179 -58.62 -10.74 12.01
C GLU A 179 -59.94 -11.27 11.48
N THR A 180 -60.63 -12.06 12.30
CA THR A 180 -61.89 -12.69 11.94
C THR A 180 -62.92 -11.60 11.67
N PHE A 181 -63.50 -11.60 10.47
CA PHE A 181 -64.65 -10.75 10.14
C PHE A 181 -65.75 -10.94 11.19
N ARG A 182 -66.04 -9.88 11.96
CA ARG A 182 -67.22 -9.84 12.82
C ARG A 182 -68.44 -9.75 11.90
N ARG A 183 -69.34 -10.74 12.00
CA ARG A 183 -70.63 -10.76 11.30
C ARG A 183 -71.62 -9.82 11.97
#